data_AF-A0A9P4M4R5-F1
#
_entry.id   AF-A0A9P4M4R5-F1
#
_cell.length_a   1.000
_cell.length_b   1.000
_cell.length_c   1.000
_cell.angle_alpha   90.00
_cell.angle_beta   90.00
_cell.angle_gamma   90.00
#
_symmetry.space_group_name_H-M   'P 1'
#
loop_
_entity.id
_entity.type
_entity.pdbx_description
1 polymer ?
#
loop_
_entity_poly.entity_id
_entity_poly.type
_entity_poly.pdbx_seq_one_letter_code
_entity_poly.pdbx_strand_id
1 'polypeptide(L)'
;KPLGRPIGFERPPRTFENDPVDHRSWRARRDDFHNYDKHLEKRKVMFKRMSKGYYKDWANLKYNQGKTFLANPRVFKKSLSLYFPNLIGRTIASAENKDTTSVLRNKVSVVCMFTSAWAENQIKTFIGQEENPKLREAIASSGGRAQIVRINVEDNFMKWWMIWATMANLRLTVSREEHDKYFILNRDLPLTVRETLGLSNKNVGFVFLVDEDCQIRWAGCGEANATEREYLVKGLHRLLD
;
A
#
# COMPACT_ATOMS: atom_id res chain seq x y z
N LYS A 1 -10.02 -15.33 -10.63
CA LYS A 1 -11.15 -14.39 -10.92
C LYS A 1 -10.67 -12.95 -10.69
N PRO A 2 -11.15 -11.96 -11.46
CA PRO A 2 -10.82 -10.56 -11.25
C PRO A 2 -11.32 -10.04 -9.89
N LEU A 3 -10.70 -8.97 -9.39
CA LEU A 3 -11.09 -8.25 -8.17
C LEU A 3 -12.46 -7.55 -8.35
N GLY A 4 -13.56 -8.30 -8.36
CA GLY A 4 -14.88 -7.79 -8.75
C GLY A 4 -15.46 -6.65 -7.90
N ARG A 5 -14.82 -6.24 -6.80
CA ARG A 5 -15.25 -5.14 -5.93
C ARG A 5 -14.07 -4.25 -5.48
N PRO A 6 -14.28 -2.95 -5.23
CA PRO A 6 -13.28 -2.06 -4.65
C PRO A 6 -12.80 -2.52 -3.26
N ILE A 7 -11.54 -2.25 -2.96
CA ILE A 7 -10.87 -2.52 -1.67
C ILE A 7 -10.35 -1.23 -1.06
N GLY A 8 -10.25 -1.20 0.26
CA GLY A 8 -9.81 -0.02 1.01
C GLY A 8 -10.79 0.38 2.12
N PHE A 9 -10.52 1.53 2.72
CA PHE A 9 -11.29 2.09 3.82
C PHE A 9 -12.40 3.00 3.29
N GLU A 10 -13.54 3.07 3.99
CA GLU A 10 -14.64 3.95 3.59
C GLU A 10 -14.33 5.44 3.79
N ARG A 11 -13.43 5.75 4.73
CA ARG A 11 -13.09 7.12 5.11
C ARG A 11 -11.72 7.50 4.57
N PRO A 12 -11.53 8.77 4.16
CA PRO A 12 -10.24 9.26 3.69
C PRO A 12 -9.20 9.20 4.82
N PRO A 13 -7.94 8.89 4.49
CA PRO A 13 -6.88 8.80 5.48
C PRO A 13 -6.52 10.18 6.01
N ARG A 14 -6.25 10.27 7.31
CA ARG A 14 -5.71 11.48 7.94
C ARG A 14 -4.21 11.33 8.18
N THR A 15 -3.47 12.42 8.05
CA THR A 15 -2.07 12.47 8.50
C THR A 15 -2.01 12.20 10.00
N PHE A 16 -0.93 11.56 10.47
CA PHE A 16 -0.77 11.06 11.84
C PHE A 16 -1.79 9.98 12.28
N GLU A 17 -2.67 9.51 11.40
CA GLU A 17 -3.51 8.35 11.69
C GLU A 17 -2.64 7.08 11.70
N ASN A 18 -2.80 6.25 12.73
CA ASN A 18 -1.96 5.06 13.00
C ASN A 18 -0.51 5.34 13.42
N ASP A 19 -0.22 6.54 13.94
CA ASP A 19 1.13 6.88 14.45
C ASP A 19 1.48 6.00 15.65
N PRO A 20 2.64 5.31 15.64
CA PRO A 20 3.13 4.62 16.83
C PRO A 20 3.39 5.57 18.00
N VAL A 21 3.64 6.85 17.75
CA VAL A 21 3.82 7.89 18.75
C VAL A 21 2.50 8.63 18.95
N ASP A 22 1.95 8.53 20.15
CA ASP A 22 0.75 9.27 20.51
C ASP A 22 1.11 10.70 20.93
N HIS A 23 0.84 11.64 20.01
CA HIS A 23 1.08 13.08 20.16
C HIS A 23 0.00 13.82 20.98
N ARG A 24 -0.97 13.10 21.56
CA ARG A 24 -2.03 13.72 22.38
C ARG A 24 -1.47 14.24 23.71
N SER A 25 -2.05 15.34 24.18
CA SER A 25 -1.70 15.93 25.49
C SER A 25 -2.07 15.01 26.65
N TRP A 26 -1.39 15.16 27.79
CA TRP A 26 -1.64 14.37 29.00
C TRP A 26 -3.10 14.42 29.48
N ARG A 27 -3.77 15.58 29.35
CA ARG A 27 -5.19 15.72 29.69
C ARG A 27 -6.08 14.92 28.75
N ALA A 28 -5.86 15.04 27.44
CA ALA A 28 -6.60 14.28 26.44
C ALA A 28 -6.40 12.77 26.60
N ARG A 29 -5.20 12.31 26.95
CA ARG A 29 -4.92 10.90 27.26
C ARG A 29 -5.73 10.39 28.45
N ARG A 30 -5.80 11.16 29.54
CA ARG A 30 -6.52 10.78 30.76
C ARG A 30 -8.02 10.65 30.51
N ASP A 31 -8.60 11.65 29.85
CA ASP A 31 -10.05 11.70 29.64
C ASP A 31 -10.50 10.64 28.61
N ASP A 32 -9.63 10.28 27.67
CA ASP A 32 -9.89 9.26 26.66
C ASP A 32 -9.54 7.84 27.15
N PHE A 33 -8.77 7.66 28.22
CA PHE A 33 -8.36 6.34 28.73
C PHE A 33 -9.56 5.43 29.05
N HIS A 34 -10.63 6.01 29.61
CA HIS A 34 -11.87 5.29 29.91
C HIS A 34 -12.70 4.91 28.67
N ASN A 35 -12.44 5.53 27.52
CA ASN A 35 -13.16 5.33 26.27
C ASN A 35 -12.32 4.63 25.20
N TYR A 36 -10.99 4.70 25.29
CA TYR A 36 -10.05 4.24 24.27
C TYR A 36 -10.18 2.74 24.02
N ASP A 37 -10.15 1.94 25.08
CA ASP A 37 -10.28 0.49 24.98
C ASP A 37 -11.64 0.10 24.40
N LYS A 38 -12.71 0.77 24.85
CA LYS A 38 -14.07 0.56 24.32
C LYS A 38 -14.20 0.92 22.85
N HIS A 39 -13.54 2.00 22.39
CA HIS A 39 -13.54 2.39 20.99
C HIS A 39 -12.68 1.46 20.13
N LEU A 40 -11.55 0.99 20.65
CA LEU A 40 -10.68 0.04 19.96
C LEU A 40 -11.37 -1.31 19.79
N GLU A 41 -12.03 -1.81 20.83
CA GLU A 41 -12.83 -3.03 20.76
C GLU A 41 -14.03 -2.88 19.82
N LYS A 42 -14.77 -1.77 19.90
CA LYS A 42 -15.88 -1.50 18.96
C LYS A 42 -15.41 -1.47 17.50
N ARG A 43 -14.25 -0.85 17.21
CA ARG A 43 -13.65 -0.87 15.87
C ARG A 43 -13.29 -2.28 15.44
N LYS A 44 -12.62 -3.07 16.29
CA LYS A 44 -12.26 -4.47 16.01
C LYS A 44 -13.51 -5.33 15.75
N VAL A 45 -14.56 -5.18 16.57
CA VAL A 45 -15.81 -5.95 16.45
C VAL A 45 -16.57 -5.56 15.18
N MET A 46 -16.69 -4.26 14.88
CA MET A 46 -17.36 -3.78 13.67
C MET A 46 -16.63 -4.25 12.42
N PHE A 47 -15.29 -4.12 12.39
CA PHE A 47 -14.47 -4.63 11.29
C PHE A 47 -14.62 -6.14 11.12
N LYS A 48 -14.53 -6.92 12.20
CA LYS A 48 -14.66 -8.39 12.15
C LYS A 48 -16.03 -8.84 11.64
N ARG A 49 -17.09 -8.05 11.84
CA ARG A 49 -18.42 -8.32 11.29
C ARG A 49 -18.50 -7.99 9.80
N MET A 50 -17.89 -6.89 9.36
CA MET A 50 -17.82 -6.50 7.95
C MET A 50 -16.91 -7.43 7.13
N SER A 51 -15.79 -7.87 7.71
CA SER A 51 -14.76 -8.65 6.99
C SER A 51 -15.10 -10.14 6.83
N LYS A 52 -15.90 -10.71 7.74
CA LYS A 52 -16.21 -12.15 7.80
C LYS A 52 -16.83 -12.75 6.54
N GLY A 53 -17.62 -11.98 5.78
CA GLY A 53 -18.25 -12.44 4.53
C GLY A 53 -17.44 -12.07 3.29
N TYR A 54 -16.93 -10.83 3.24
CA TYR A 54 -16.30 -10.25 2.04
C TYR A 54 -14.94 -10.88 1.70
N TYR A 55 -14.11 -11.21 2.71
CA TYR A 55 -12.72 -11.67 2.49
C TYR A 55 -12.52 -13.19 2.61
N LYS A 56 -13.52 -13.91 3.13
CA LYS A 56 -13.47 -15.37 3.24
C LYS A 56 -13.41 -16.03 1.86
N ASP A 57 -14.02 -15.39 0.86
CA ASP A 57 -13.95 -15.82 -0.53
C ASP A 57 -12.53 -15.73 -1.10
N TRP A 58 -11.67 -14.84 -0.57
CA TRP A 58 -10.31 -14.61 -1.11
C TRP A 58 -9.24 -15.45 -0.44
N ALA A 59 -9.41 -15.76 0.85
CA ALA A 59 -8.54 -16.72 1.54
C ALA A 59 -8.57 -18.11 0.86
N ASN A 60 -9.67 -18.43 0.18
CA ASN A 60 -9.85 -19.68 -0.57
C ASN A 60 -9.37 -19.60 -2.04
N LEU A 61 -9.01 -18.42 -2.56
CA LEU A 61 -8.48 -18.26 -3.90
C LEU A 61 -6.97 -18.53 -3.88
N LYS A 62 -6.56 -19.78 -4.09
CA LYS A 62 -5.19 -20.12 -4.44
C LYS A 62 -5.06 -20.19 -5.97
N TYR A 63 -4.59 -19.13 -6.61
CA TYR A 63 -4.15 -19.20 -8.01
C TYR A 63 -2.70 -19.70 -8.10
N ASN A 64 -2.30 -20.14 -9.29
CA ASN A 64 -0.92 -20.52 -9.59
C ASN A 64 0.05 -19.41 -9.15
N GLN A 65 1.20 -19.81 -8.57
CA GLN A 65 2.25 -18.93 -8.03
C GLN A 65 1.84 -18.05 -6.84
N GLY A 66 0.73 -18.37 -6.14
CA GLY A 66 0.36 -17.72 -4.88
C GLY A 66 -0.46 -16.44 -5.04
N LYS A 67 -0.84 -16.06 -6.27
CA LYS A 67 -1.78 -14.96 -6.52
C LYS A 67 -3.11 -15.20 -5.82
N THR A 68 -3.64 -14.17 -5.18
CA THR A 68 -4.95 -14.20 -4.51
C THR A 68 -6.06 -13.80 -5.49
N PHE A 69 -5.81 -12.85 -6.37
CA PHE A 69 -6.79 -12.38 -7.36
C PHE A 69 -6.10 -11.92 -8.66
N LEU A 70 -6.88 -11.86 -9.75
CA LEU A 70 -6.42 -11.24 -10.99
C LEU A 70 -6.79 -9.76 -10.99
N ALA A 71 -5.94 -8.92 -11.56
CA ALA A 71 -6.26 -7.51 -11.67
C ALA A 71 -7.44 -7.25 -12.63
N ASN A 72 -8.20 -6.20 -12.35
CA ASN A 72 -9.31 -5.82 -13.22
C ASN A 72 -8.83 -5.18 -14.52
N PRO A 73 -9.56 -5.37 -15.64
CA PRO A 73 -9.25 -4.70 -16.91
C PRO A 73 -9.43 -3.17 -16.89
N ARG A 74 -10.25 -2.66 -15.97
CA ARG A 74 -10.61 -1.23 -15.86
C ARG A 74 -10.43 -0.75 -14.43
N VAL A 75 -10.13 0.53 -14.29
CA VAL A 75 -10.13 1.22 -12.99
C VAL A 75 -11.54 1.32 -12.43
N PHE A 76 -11.65 1.28 -11.11
CA PHE A 76 -12.88 1.56 -10.39
C PHE A 76 -13.30 3.02 -10.59
N LYS A 77 -14.62 3.24 -10.61
CA LYS A 77 -15.19 4.60 -10.62
C LYS A 77 -14.90 5.27 -9.28
N LYS A 78 -14.55 6.56 -9.31
CA LYS A 78 -14.24 7.37 -8.11
C LYS A 78 -15.32 7.25 -7.02
N SER A 79 -16.59 7.28 -7.41
CA SER A 79 -17.74 7.19 -6.49
C SER A 79 -17.87 5.85 -5.76
N LEU A 80 -17.23 4.78 -6.26
CA LEU A 80 -17.27 3.45 -5.67
C LEU A 80 -15.93 3.06 -5.04
N SER A 81 -14.86 3.80 -5.36
CA SER A 81 -13.53 3.53 -4.85
C SER A 81 -13.44 3.81 -3.36
N LEU A 82 -12.63 2.99 -2.68
CA LEU A 82 -12.35 3.11 -1.26
C LEU A 82 -10.92 3.64 -1.09
N TYR A 83 -10.58 4.08 0.12
CA TYR A 83 -9.35 4.79 0.41
C TYR A 83 -8.19 3.87 0.80
N PHE A 84 -6.99 4.24 0.38
CA PHE A 84 -5.75 3.66 0.88
C PHE A 84 -5.48 4.19 2.29
N PRO A 85 -5.13 3.35 3.28
CA PRO A 85 -4.91 3.79 4.65
C PRO A 85 -3.63 4.63 4.79
N ASN A 86 -3.60 5.49 5.80
CA ASN A 86 -2.34 6.07 6.23
C ASN A 86 -1.48 5.00 6.92
N LEU A 87 -0.24 4.90 6.46
CA LEU A 87 0.80 4.06 7.01
C LEU A 87 1.97 4.94 7.42
N ILE A 88 2.65 4.56 8.50
CA ILE A 88 3.77 5.33 9.03
C ILE A 88 4.99 4.43 9.12
N GLY A 89 6.07 4.91 8.51
CA GLY A 89 7.36 4.24 8.47
C GLY A 89 8.48 5.22 8.12
N ARG A 90 9.70 4.70 8.06
CA ARG A 90 10.89 5.49 7.72
C ARG A 90 11.09 5.52 6.22
N THR A 91 11.62 6.60 5.70
CA THR A 91 12.04 6.65 4.29
C THR A 91 13.52 6.33 4.17
N ILE A 92 14.01 6.06 2.95
CA ILE A 92 15.46 5.93 2.73
C ILE A 92 16.16 7.29 2.92
N ALA A 93 15.46 8.37 2.53
CA ALA A 93 15.95 9.74 2.59
C ALA A 93 16.11 10.26 4.03
N SER A 94 15.20 9.90 4.94
CA SER A 94 15.22 10.36 6.32
C SER A 94 14.96 9.23 7.31
N ALA A 95 15.69 9.28 8.44
CA ALA A 95 15.49 8.36 9.56
C ALA A 95 14.19 8.66 10.35
N GLU A 96 13.55 9.80 10.09
CA GLU A 96 12.28 10.18 10.71
C GLU A 96 11.10 9.40 10.13
N ASN A 97 10.09 9.17 10.97
CA ASN A 97 8.85 8.57 10.52
C ASN A 97 8.07 9.58 9.67
N LYS A 98 7.59 9.12 8.51
CA LYS A 98 6.78 9.92 7.59
C LYS A 98 5.47 9.20 7.31
N ASP A 99 4.40 10.00 7.18
CA ASP A 99 3.08 9.53 6.75
C ASP A 99 3.07 9.20 5.26
N THR A 100 2.58 8.04 4.86
CA THR A 100 2.37 7.73 3.44
C THR A 100 1.33 8.67 2.83
N THR A 101 0.28 9.04 3.56
CA THR A 101 -0.73 9.99 3.05
C THR A 101 -0.14 11.34 2.67
N SER A 102 0.93 11.80 3.35
CA SER A 102 1.60 13.05 2.99
C SER A 102 2.28 13.00 1.62
N VAL A 103 2.72 11.81 1.19
CA VAL A 103 3.38 11.59 -0.11
C VAL A 103 2.36 11.30 -1.21
N LEU A 104 1.28 10.57 -0.88
CA LEU A 104 0.27 10.13 -1.85
C LEU A 104 -0.72 11.24 -2.24
N ARG A 105 -1.03 12.16 -1.32
CA ARG A 105 -2.03 13.20 -1.57
C ARG A 105 -1.61 14.12 -2.73
N ASN A 106 -2.59 14.53 -3.54
CA ASN A 106 -2.42 15.37 -4.73
C ASN A 106 -1.56 14.74 -5.85
N LYS A 107 -1.32 13.43 -5.81
CA LYS A 107 -0.53 12.71 -6.81
C LYS A 107 -1.15 11.37 -7.14
N VAL A 108 -1.15 11.02 -8.43
CA VAL A 108 -1.52 9.65 -8.84
C VAL A 108 -0.34 8.73 -8.55
N SER A 109 -0.54 7.76 -7.69
CA SER A 109 0.55 6.97 -7.12
C SER A 109 0.38 5.49 -7.40
N VAL A 110 1.38 4.86 -7.98
CA VAL A 110 1.50 3.39 -8.05
C VAL A 110 2.14 2.93 -6.75
N VAL A 111 1.31 2.45 -5.82
CA VAL A 111 1.74 2.01 -4.49
C VAL A 111 2.03 0.52 -4.50
N CYS A 112 3.27 0.16 -4.19
CA CYS A 112 3.76 -1.22 -4.17
C CYS A 112 4.01 -1.65 -2.73
N MET A 113 3.40 -2.74 -2.28
CA MET A 113 3.55 -3.28 -0.93
C MET A 113 4.14 -4.68 -0.97
N PHE A 114 5.19 -4.93 -0.20
CA PHE A 114 5.86 -6.23 -0.12
C PHE A 114 6.52 -6.43 1.24
N THR A 115 6.87 -7.67 1.55
CA THR A 115 7.47 -8.10 2.83
C THR A 115 8.79 -8.84 2.66
N SER A 116 9.18 -9.15 1.41
CA SER A 116 10.33 -9.99 1.09
C SER A 116 10.88 -9.66 -0.30
N ALA A 117 12.14 -10.01 -0.52
CA ALA A 117 12.79 -9.89 -1.84
C ALA A 117 12.07 -10.70 -2.94
N TRP A 118 11.45 -11.82 -2.59
CA TRP A 118 10.63 -12.60 -3.52
C TRP A 118 9.42 -11.78 -4.00
N ALA A 119 8.67 -11.20 -3.06
CA ALA A 119 7.54 -10.33 -3.37
C ALA A 119 7.98 -9.04 -4.10
N GLU A 120 9.16 -8.52 -3.79
CA GLU A 120 9.75 -7.38 -4.51
C GLU A 120 10.04 -7.73 -5.98
N ASN A 121 10.61 -8.90 -6.26
CA ASN A 121 10.86 -9.34 -7.64
C ASN A 121 9.56 -9.54 -8.42
N GLN A 122 8.49 -10.02 -7.77
CA GLN A 122 7.17 -10.05 -8.39
C GLN A 122 6.68 -8.64 -8.76
N ILE A 123 6.84 -7.65 -7.87
CA ILE A 123 6.46 -6.26 -8.14
C ILE A 123 7.32 -5.65 -9.25
N LYS A 124 8.60 -6.01 -9.38
CA LYS A 124 9.46 -5.53 -10.48
C LYS A 124 8.86 -5.84 -11.84
N THR A 125 8.16 -6.97 -12.00
CA THR A 125 7.46 -7.27 -13.26
C THR A 125 6.34 -6.27 -13.61
N PHE A 126 5.79 -5.54 -12.64
CA PHE A 126 4.82 -4.47 -12.88
C PHE A 126 5.46 -3.11 -13.19
N ILE A 127 6.55 -2.76 -12.51
CA ILE A 127 7.10 -1.38 -12.46
C ILE A 127 8.52 -1.24 -13.02
N GLY A 128 9.18 -2.36 -13.32
CA GLY A 128 10.55 -2.39 -13.80
C GLY A 128 10.65 -1.75 -15.18
N GLN A 129 11.82 -1.15 -15.44
CA GLN A 129 12.05 -0.42 -16.68
C GLN A 129 12.07 -1.36 -17.89
N GLU A 130 12.59 -2.59 -17.70
CA GLU A 130 12.69 -3.61 -18.73
C GLU A 130 11.33 -4.28 -18.97
N GLU A 131 10.59 -4.53 -17.89
CA GLU A 131 9.35 -5.29 -17.91
C GLU A 131 8.13 -4.43 -18.27
N ASN A 132 8.13 -3.14 -17.88
CA ASN A 132 7.05 -2.22 -18.18
C ASN A 132 7.56 -0.80 -18.52
N PRO A 133 8.26 -0.63 -19.65
CA PRO A 133 8.81 0.66 -20.06
C PRO A 133 7.71 1.72 -20.26
N LYS A 134 6.53 1.30 -20.74
CA LYS A 134 5.37 2.19 -20.96
C LYS A 134 4.89 2.86 -19.67
N LEU A 135 4.93 2.16 -18.54
CA LEU A 135 4.57 2.74 -17.25
C LEU A 135 5.57 3.84 -16.85
N ARG A 136 6.87 3.56 -17.02
CA ARG A 136 7.93 4.50 -16.65
C ARG A 136 7.89 5.75 -17.52
N GLU A 137 7.62 5.60 -18.82
CA GLU A 137 7.39 6.70 -19.73
C GLU A 137 6.15 7.53 -19.36
N ALA A 138 5.04 6.88 -19.03
CA ALA A 138 3.82 7.56 -18.59
C ALA A 138 4.04 8.35 -17.29
N ILE A 139 4.87 7.85 -16.37
CA ILE A 139 5.22 8.56 -15.14
C ILE A 139 6.17 9.72 -15.44
N ALA A 140 7.20 9.53 -16.26
CA ALA A 140 8.13 10.59 -16.64
C ALA A 140 7.43 11.74 -17.39
N SER A 141 6.52 11.43 -18.30
CA SER A 141 5.74 12.41 -19.07
C SER A 141 4.65 13.13 -18.24
N SER A 142 4.31 12.62 -17.05
CA SER A 142 3.30 13.23 -16.18
C SER A 142 3.72 14.56 -15.53
N GLY A 143 4.97 15.00 -15.70
CA GLY A 143 5.47 16.24 -15.11
C GLY A 143 5.49 16.23 -13.57
N GLY A 144 5.59 15.05 -12.95
CA GLY A 144 5.59 14.88 -11.49
C GLY A 144 4.21 14.71 -10.85
N ARG A 145 3.13 14.67 -11.65
CA ARG A 145 1.77 14.33 -11.19
C ARG A 145 1.63 12.84 -10.84
N ALA A 146 2.41 11.98 -11.50
CA ALA A 146 2.47 10.56 -11.20
C ALA A 146 3.75 10.17 -10.47
N GLN A 147 3.68 9.12 -9.65
CA GLN A 147 4.86 8.56 -8.96
C GLN A 147 4.70 7.08 -8.64
N ILE A 148 5.83 6.43 -8.34
CA ILE A 148 5.87 5.09 -7.74
C ILE A 148 6.24 5.25 -6.26
N VAL A 149 5.48 4.61 -5.38
CA VAL A 149 5.74 4.55 -3.94
C VAL A 149 5.93 3.09 -3.56
N ARG A 150 7.06 2.75 -2.94
CA ARG A 150 7.37 1.39 -2.49
C ARG A 150 7.26 1.34 -0.98
N ILE A 151 6.61 0.31 -0.46
CA ILE A 151 6.37 0.10 0.96
C ILE A 151 6.83 -1.31 1.30
N ASN A 152 8.01 -1.39 1.90
CA ASN A 152 8.52 -2.62 2.47
C ASN A 152 8.01 -2.76 3.92
N VAL A 153 7.28 -3.84 4.18
CA VAL A 153 6.73 -4.19 5.49
C VAL A 153 7.63 -5.27 6.09
N GLU A 154 8.51 -4.85 6.98
CA GLU A 154 9.43 -5.74 7.69
C GLU A 154 8.78 -6.20 9.00
N ASP A 155 8.36 -7.48 9.02
CA ASP A 155 7.78 -8.12 10.21
C ASP A 155 8.83 -8.37 11.31
N ASN A 156 10.12 -8.31 10.97
CA ASN A 156 11.21 -8.72 11.87
C ASN A 156 11.72 -7.55 12.73
N PHE A 157 11.02 -7.29 13.84
CA PHE A 157 11.38 -6.28 14.84
C PHE A 157 12.77 -6.49 15.47
N MET A 158 13.30 -7.73 15.45
CA MET A 158 14.41 -8.11 16.33
C MET A 158 15.79 -7.57 15.97
N LYS A 159 15.99 -6.88 14.83
CA LYS A 159 17.33 -6.42 14.43
C LYS A 159 17.29 -5.06 13.72
N TRP A 160 17.23 -3.96 14.49
CA TRP A 160 17.36 -2.59 13.96
C TRP A 160 18.61 -2.37 13.09
N TRP A 161 19.68 -3.11 13.36
CA TRP A 161 20.92 -3.12 12.57
C TRP A 161 20.77 -3.74 11.17
N MET A 162 19.81 -4.66 10.98
CA MET A 162 19.52 -5.23 9.68
C MET A 162 18.93 -4.15 8.76
N ILE A 163 18.00 -3.34 9.28
CA ILE A 163 17.43 -2.18 8.56
C ILE A 163 18.54 -1.21 8.12
N TRP A 164 19.56 -0.98 8.96
CA TRP A 164 20.71 -0.14 8.59
C TRP A 164 21.51 -0.72 7.42
N ALA A 165 21.79 -2.03 7.44
CA ALA A 165 22.51 -2.71 6.37
C ALA A 165 21.71 -2.72 5.05
N THR A 166 20.40 -3.01 5.10
CA THR A 166 19.53 -2.92 3.92
C THR A 166 19.39 -1.48 3.44
N MET A 167 19.25 -0.49 4.32
CA MET A 167 19.19 0.92 3.92
C MET A 167 20.44 1.36 3.16
N ALA A 168 21.64 0.95 3.60
CA ALA A 168 22.89 1.30 2.91
C ALA A 168 22.93 0.72 1.49
N ASN A 169 22.52 -0.54 1.32
CA ASN A 169 22.46 -1.19 0.01
C ASN A 169 21.35 -0.58 -0.87
N LEU A 170 20.16 -0.37 -0.31
CA LEU A 170 19.03 0.26 -1.01
C LEU A 170 19.36 1.69 -1.48
N ARG A 171 20.16 2.45 -0.74
CA ARG A 171 20.63 3.79 -1.19
C ARG A 171 21.50 3.72 -2.45
N LEU A 172 22.17 2.60 -2.70
CA LEU A 172 22.98 2.37 -3.89
C LEU A 172 22.14 1.88 -5.07
N THR A 173 21.11 1.07 -4.81
CA THR A 173 20.26 0.49 -5.86
C THR A 173 19.10 1.38 -6.28
N VAL A 174 18.51 2.12 -5.33
CA VAL A 174 17.34 2.98 -5.57
C VAL A 174 17.83 4.38 -5.96
N SER A 175 17.23 4.93 -7.00
CA SER A 175 17.52 6.29 -7.46
C SER A 175 17.24 7.34 -6.37
N ARG A 176 18.04 8.41 -6.32
CA ARG A 176 17.90 9.44 -5.27
C ARG A 176 16.50 10.08 -5.24
N GLU A 177 15.85 10.19 -6.40
CA GLU A 177 14.49 10.74 -6.54
C GLU A 177 13.38 9.84 -5.98
N GLU A 178 13.70 8.57 -5.70
CA GLU A 178 12.78 7.59 -5.13
C GLU A 178 13.04 7.35 -3.63
N HIS A 179 14.10 7.94 -3.05
CA HIS A 179 14.47 7.72 -1.64
C HIS A 179 13.40 8.21 -0.65
N ASP A 180 12.67 9.28 -1.00
CA ASP A 180 11.57 9.83 -0.20
C ASP A 180 10.23 9.10 -0.42
N LYS A 181 10.17 8.22 -1.44
CA LYS A 181 9.00 7.42 -1.83
C LYS A 181 9.17 5.93 -1.51
N TYR A 182 10.31 5.53 -0.95
CA TYR A 182 10.55 4.19 -0.46
C TYR A 182 10.39 4.18 1.06
N PHE A 183 9.32 3.55 1.54
CA PHE A 183 8.98 3.41 2.94
C PHE A 183 9.38 2.04 3.47
N ILE A 184 9.96 2.03 4.66
CA ILE A 184 10.25 0.83 5.45
C ILE A 184 9.40 0.92 6.73
N LEU A 185 8.47 -0.02 6.86
CA LEU A 185 7.66 -0.21 8.07
C LEU A 185 8.32 -1.30 8.91
N ASN A 186 8.76 -0.94 10.11
CA ASN A 186 9.41 -1.86 11.06
C ASN A 186 8.41 -2.60 11.97
N ARG A 187 7.19 -2.83 11.48
CA ARG A 187 6.10 -3.46 12.22
C ARG A 187 5.16 -4.19 11.27
N ASP A 188 4.58 -5.29 11.75
CA ASP A 188 3.51 -5.97 11.03
C ASP A 188 2.29 -5.04 10.92
N LEU A 189 1.57 -5.18 9.81
CA LEU A 189 0.34 -4.44 9.58
C LEU A 189 -0.76 -4.95 10.53
N PRO A 190 -1.61 -4.07 11.08
CA PRO A 190 -2.80 -4.52 11.80
C PRO A 190 -3.64 -5.46 10.95
N LEU A 191 -4.23 -6.50 11.55
CA LEU A 191 -5.10 -7.45 10.84
C LEU A 191 -6.22 -6.73 10.07
N THR A 192 -6.76 -5.66 10.66
CA THR A 192 -7.77 -4.81 10.02
C THR A 192 -7.26 -4.22 8.70
N VAL A 193 -6.04 -3.69 8.66
CA VAL A 193 -5.43 -3.15 7.43
C VAL A 193 -5.20 -4.25 6.40
N ARG A 194 -4.67 -5.39 6.83
CA ARG A 194 -4.41 -6.54 5.94
C ARG A 194 -5.69 -7.07 5.30
N GLU A 195 -6.73 -7.30 6.10
CA GLU A 195 -8.03 -7.73 5.59
C GLU A 195 -8.61 -6.67 4.65
N THR A 196 -8.65 -5.41 5.08
CA THR A 196 -9.29 -4.33 4.30
C THR A 196 -8.68 -4.13 2.90
N LEU A 197 -7.35 -4.25 2.81
CA LEU A 197 -6.60 -4.14 1.57
C LEU A 197 -6.51 -5.46 0.78
N GLY A 198 -7.06 -6.56 1.29
CA GLY A 198 -6.97 -7.87 0.63
C GLY A 198 -5.57 -8.49 0.64
N LEU A 199 -4.74 -8.12 1.62
CA LEU A 199 -3.37 -8.64 1.81
C LEU A 199 -3.40 -10.02 2.50
N SER A 200 -4.06 -11.00 1.88
CA SER A 200 -4.25 -12.34 2.46
C SER A 200 -2.97 -13.19 2.43
N ASN A 201 -2.12 -13.02 1.42
CA ASN A 201 -0.87 -13.76 1.28
C ASN A 201 0.34 -12.85 1.56
N LYS A 202 0.98 -13.05 2.73
CA LYS A 202 2.17 -12.29 3.12
C LYS A 202 3.38 -12.51 2.20
N ASN A 203 3.42 -13.61 1.44
CA ASN A 203 4.58 -13.95 0.61
C ASN A 203 4.56 -13.28 -0.77
N VAL A 204 3.51 -12.51 -1.07
CA VAL A 204 3.23 -12.00 -2.41
C VAL A 204 3.24 -10.48 -2.41
N GLY A 205 3.74 -9.90 -3.49
CA GLY A 205 3.71 -8.46 -3.69
C GLY A 205 2.34 -7.96 -4.14
N PHE A 206 1.94 -6.78 -3.66
CA PHE A 206 0.70 -6.12 -4.06
C PHE A 206 1.00 -4.78 -4.71
N VAL A 207 0.24 -4.46 -5.76
CA VAL A 207 0.36 -3.19 -6.49
C VAL A 207 -1.00 -2.52 -6.52
N PHE A 208 -1.06 -1.27 -6.13
CA PHE A 208 -2.28 -0.45 -6.12
C PHE A 208 -2.07 0.77 -6.99
N LEU A 209 -3.09 1.15 -7.75
CA LEU A 209 -3.16 2.46 -8.38
C LEU A 209 -4.04 3.34 -7.49
N VAL A 210 -3.44 4.39 -6.93
CA VAL A 210 -4.08 5.31 -6.00
C VAL A 210 -4.19 6.68 -6.67
N ASP A 211 -5.36 7.32 -6.61
CA ASP A 211 -5.54 8.66 -7.17
C ASP A 211 -5.14 9.78 -6.20
N GLU A 212 -5.31 11.02 -6.66
CA GLU A 212 -4.94 12.25 -5.95
C GLU A 212 -5.63 12.41 -4.58
N ASP A 213 -6.80 11.77 -4.39
CA ASP A 213 -7.59 11.77 -3.14
C ASP A 213 -7.27 10.58 -2.23
N CYS A 214 -6.20 9.85 -2.53
CA CYS A 214 -5.82 8.59 -1.86
C CYS A 214 -6.84 7.46 -2.05
N GLN A 215 -7.65 7.46 -3.11
CA GLN A 215 -8.58 6.35 -3.40
C GLN A 215 -7.92 5.27 -4.25
N ILE A 216 -8.17 4.00 -3.91
CA ILE A 216 -7.71 2.85 -4.67
C ILE A 216 -8.59 2.69 -5.91
N ARG A 217 -7.98 2.92 -7.07
CA ARG A 217 -8.63 2.86 -8.39
C ARG A 217 -8.37 1.54 -9.09
N TRP A 218 -7.30 0.85 -8.74
CA TRP A 218 -6.98 -0.47 -9.28
C TRP A 218 -6.05 -1.21 -8.34
N ALA A 219 -6.05 -2.54 -8.41
CA ALA A 219 -5.13 -3.37 -7.66
C ALA A 219 -4.74 -4.63 -8.43
N GLY A 220 -3.52 -5.10 -8.20
CA GLY A 220 -2.95 -6.34 -8.69
C GLY A 220 -2.12 -7.03 -7.60
N CYS A 221 -1.85 -8.32 -7.78
CA CYS A 221 -1.02 -9.08 -6.85
C CYS A 221 -0.15 -10.12 -7.59
N GLY A 222 1.01 -10.42 -7.00
CA GLY A 222 1.96 -11.39 -7.52
C GLY A 222 2.72 -10.92 -8.75
N GLU A 223 3.09 -11.86 -9.60
CA GLU A 223 3.84 -11.59 -10.82
C GLU A 223 2.92 -11.00 -11.91
N ALA A 224 3.34 -9.99 -12.65
CA ALA A 224 2.47 -9.32 -13.62
C ALA A 224 2.27 -10.15 -14.90
N ASN A 225 1.02 -10.44 -15.27
CA ASN A 225 0.74 -10.91 -16.61
C ASN A 225 0.89 -9.75 -17.63
N ALA A 226 1.12 -10.06 -18.91
CA ALA A 226 1.21 -9.05 -19.97
C ALA A 226 0.00 -8.11 -20.00
N THR A 227 -1.21 -8.66 -19.86
CA THR A 227 -2.46 -7.88 -19.82
C THR A 227 -2.57 -7.01 -18.57
N GLU A 228 -2.10 -7.48 -17.41
CA GLU A 228 -2.15 -6.70 -16.16
C GLU A 228 -1.24 -5.47 -16.21
N ARG A 229 -0.06 -5.60 -16.86
CA ARG A 229 0.82 -4.47 -17.14
C ARG A 229 0.14 -3.41 -17.99
N GLU A 230 -0.56 -3.84 -19.05
CA GLU A 230 -1.31 -2.92 -19.90
C GLU A 230 -2.48 -2.25 -19.17
N TYR A 231 -3.20 -2.99 -18.33
CA TYR A 231 -4.31 -2.44 -17.54
C TYR A 231 -3.83 -1.40 -16.54
N LEU A 232 -2.67 -1.61 -15.91
CA LEU A 232 -2.06 -0.62 -15.03
C LEU A 232 -1.72 0.67 -15.78
N VAL A 233 -1.07 0.57 -16.95
CA VAL A 233 -0.71 1.74 -17.78
C VAL A 233 -1.94 2.49 -18.27
N LYS A 234 -2.94 1.77 -18.80
CA LYS A 234 -4.24 2.38 -19.21
C LYS A 234 -4.94 3.05 -18.03
N GLY A 235 -4.90 2.41 -16.86
CA GLY A 235 -5.45 2.96 -15.64
C GLY A 235 -4.75 4.25 -15.22
N LEU A 236 -3.41 4.29 -15.30
CA LEU A 236 -2.62 5.48 -14.98
C LEU A 236 -2.97 6.66 -15.89
N HIS A 237 -2.98 6.45 -17.22
CA HIS A 237 -3.38 7.50 -18.17
C HIS A 237 -4.78 8.05 -17.84
N ARG A 238 -5.73 7.14 -17.58
CA ARG A 238 -7.11 7.53 -17.27
C ARG A 238 -7.27 8.35 -15.98
N LEU A 239 -6.30 8.32 -15.07
CA LEU A 239 -6.30 9.16 -13.86
C LEU A 239 -5.53 10.47 -14.03
N LEU A 240 -4.68 10.56 -15.05
CA LEU A 240 -3.92 11.77 -15.39
C LEU A 240 -4.67 12.68 -16.35
N ASP A 241 -5.53 12.10 -17.20
CA ASP A 241 -6.52 12.79 -18.05
C ASP A 241 -7.60 13.51 -17.21
#